data_AF-A0A380I574-F1
#
_entry.id   AF-A0A380I574-F1
#
_cell.length_a   1.000
_cell.length_b   1.000
_cell.length_c   1.000
_cell.angle_alpha   90.00
_cell.angle_beta   90.00
_cell.angle_gamma   90.00
#
_symmetry.space_group_name_H-M   'P 1'
#
loop_
_entity.id
_entity.type
_entity.pdbx_description
1 polymer ?
#
loop_
_entity_poly.entity_id
_entity_poly.type
_entity_poly.pdbx_seq_one_letter_code
_entity_poly.pdbx_strand_id
1 'polypeptide(L)'
;MVLSIFFHTALSQPWLPPLEKVIPVESLRPGHFKDFWAKGLRPLEAMIGFVDIPSRQTQEAVSHRFETDGHLVIYSAPGMGKSSLLQTMVMDLSRQLTPEHLHVYLFDFGTNGLLPLRDLPHVADNFLLDDTEKLTKVMARFKAEMADRKKRFSRHAVSNITFYRLIDKSNNIIFYFNGL
;
A
#
# COMPACT_ATOMS: atom_id res chain seq x y z
N MET A 1 25.69 -37.22 42.61
CA MET A 1 24.88 -36.15 41.99
C MET A 1 25.82 -35.32 41.13
N VAL A 2 25.91 -35.60 39.82
CA VAL A 2 26.79 -34.87 38.90
C VAL A 2 25.89 -34.03 38.00
N LEU A 3 25.83 -32.72 38.23
CA LEU A 3 25.19 -31.78 37.31
C LEU A 3 26.17 -31.52 36.16
N SER A 4 25.86 -32.07 34.98
CA SER A 4 26.51 -31.67 33.74
C SER A 4 25.71 -30.52 33.12
N ILE A 5 26.26 -29.30 33.18
CA ILE A 5 25.70 -28.12 32.52
C ILE A 5 26.21 -28.11 31.08
N PHE A 6 25.37 -28.52 30.14
CA PHE A 6 25.66 -28.36 28.71
C PHE A 6 25.45 -26.90 28.31
N PHE A 7 26.54 -26.15 28.16
CA PHE A 7 26.53 -24.94 27.34
C PHE A 7 26.45 -25.38 25.87
N HIS A 8 25.24 -25.41 25.29
CA HIS A 8 25.10 -25.44 23.83
C HIS A 8 25.46 -24.05 23.30
N THR A 9 26.72 -23.83 22.93
CA THR A 9 27.05 -22.77 21.97
C THR A 9 26.41 -23.17 20.65
N ALA A 10 25.33 -22.50 20.27
CA ALA A 10 24.70 -22.71 18.96
C ALA A 10 25.78 -22.49 17.88
N LEU A 11 25.99 -23.50 17.04
CA LEU A 11 26.90 -23.41 15.90
C LEU A 11 26.44 -22.26 14.98
N SER A 12 27.38 -21.47 14.47
CA SER A 12 27.08 -20.37 13.55
C SER A 12 26.40 -20.93 12.30
N GLN A 13 25.13 -20.57 12.09
CA GLN A 13 24.37 -21.00 10.92
C GLN A 13 24.76 -20.14 9.72
N PRO A 14 25.00 -20.74 8.54
CA PRO A 14 25.28 -19.98 7.32
C PRO A 14 24.04 -19.30 6.73
N TRP A 15 22.86 -19.48 7.32
CA TRP A 15 21.63 -18.80 6.90
C TRP A 15 21.19 -17.80 7.97
N LEU A 16 20.50 -16.74 7.55
CA LEU A 16 19.89 -15.79 8.47
C LEU A 16 18.77 -16.46 9.28
N PRO A 17 18.44 -15.93 10.47
CA PRO A 17 17.23 -16.32 11.17
C PRO A 17 16.01 -16.21 10.24
N PRO A 18 15.06 -17.16 10.29
CA PRO A 18 13.83 -17.06 9.52
C PRO A 18 13.10 -15.74 9.78
N LEU A 19 12.43 -15.21 8.74
CA LEU A 19 11.59 -14.02 8.89
C LEU A 19 10.56 -14.21 10.01
N GLU A 20 10.35 -13.14 10.77
CA GLU A 20 9.31 -13.11 11.80
C GLU A 20 7.92 -13.32 11.16
N LYS A 21 7.03 -13.97 11.92
CA LYS A 21 5.66 -14.26 11.44
C LYS A 21 4.84 -12.99 11.20
N VAL A 22 5.14 -11.92 11.92
CA VAL A 22 4.43 -10.64 11.83
C VAL A 22 5.49 -9.55 11.91
N ILE A 23 5.55 -8.71 10.87
CA ILE A 23 6.46 -7.57 10.81
C ILE A 23 5.58 -6.31 10.79
N PRO A 24 5.66 -5.45 11.82
CA PRO A 24 4.96 -4.16 11.81
C PRO A 24 5.44 -3.29 10.66
N VAL A 25 4.53 -2.52 10.07
CA VAL A 25 4.86 -1.61 8.95
C VAL A 25 5.83 -0.50 9.39
N GLU A 26 5.79 -0.13 10.68
CA GLU A 26 6.76 0.75 11.35
C GLU A 26 8.21 0.25 11.23
N SER A 27 8.42 -1.07 11.22
CA SER A 27 9.75 -1.67 11.09
C SER A 27 10.26 -1.58 9.64
N LEU A 28 9.37 -1.60 8.65
CA LEU A 28 9.71 -1.44 7.24
C LEU A 28 9.95 0.04 6.90
N ARG A 29 9.12 0.93 7.44
CA ARG A 29 9.17 2.38 7.21
C ARG A 29 9.05 3.12 8.56
N PRO A 30 10.16 3.41 9.24
CA PRO A 30 10.14 4.13 10.51
C PRO A 30 9.67 5.58 10.36
N GLY A 31 8.88 6.06 11.32
CA GLY A 31 8.47 7.47 11.41
C GLY A 31 6.99 7.67 11.70
N HIS A 32 6.63 8.80 12.30
CA HIS A 32 5.24 9.12 12.61
C HIS A 32 4.56 9.84 11.45
N PHE A 33 3.23 9.68 11.28
CA PHE A 33 2.50 10.27 10.14
C PHE A 33 2.65 11.79 10.04
N LYS A 34 2.72 12.49 11.18
CA LYS A 34 2.95 13.94 11.22
C LYS A 34 4.28 14.34 10.57
N ASP A 35 5.33 13.54 10.78
CA ASP A 35 6.65 13.80 10.20
C ASP A 35 6.66 13.57 8.70
N PHE A 36 5.86 12.61 8.23
CA PHE A 36 5.69 12.36 6.80
C PHE A 36 4.94 13.51 6.13
N TRP A 37 3.80 13.92 6.71
CA TRP A 37 2.96 14.99 6.16
C TRP A 37 3.68 16.34 6.15
N ALA A 38 4.50 16.63 7.16
CA ALA A 38 5.31 17.85 7.21
C ALA A 38 6.35 17.96 6.08
N LYS A 39 6.76 16.83 5.49
CA LYS A 39 7.76 16.80 4.40
C LYS A 39 7.14 17.04 3.02
N GLY A 40 5.82 17.21 2.93
CA GLY A 40 5.10 17.48 1.68
C GLY A 40 4.86 16.23 0.82
N LEU A 41 4.58 16.46 -0.46
CA LEU A 41 4.16 15.41 -1.40
C LEU A 41 5.24 14.32 -1.56
N ARG A 42 4.82 13.05 -1.46
CA ARG A 42 5.67 11.87 -1.66
C ARG A 42 5.22 11.05 -2.86
N PRO A 43 6.10 10.23 -3.46
CA PRO A 43 5.71 9.21 -4.43
C PRO A 43 4.69 8.23 -3.81
N LEU A 44 3.88 7.62 -4.66
CA LEU A 44 2.95 6.58 -4.25
C LEU A 44 3.69 5.25 -4.14
N GLU A 45 4.18 4.99 -2.94
CA GLU A 45 4.99 3.81 -2.63
C GLU A 45 4.45 3.12 -1.38
N ALA A 46 3.99 1.89 -1.54
CA ALA A 46 3.46 1.07 -0.46
C ALA A 46 4.43 -0.04 -0.09
N MET A 47 4.73 -0.19 1.20
CA MET A 47 5.48 -1.33 1.71
C MET A 47 4.68 -2.64 1.56
N ILE A 48 5.36 -3.69 1.09
CA ILE A 48 4.81 -5.06 0.99
C ILE A 48 5.27 -5.89 2.19
N GLY A 49 6.57 -5.88 2.50
CA GLY A 49 7.16 -6.75 3.52
C GLY A 49 8.67 -6.87 3.40
N PHE A 50 9.26 -7.85 4.10
CA PHE A 50 10.65 -8.26 3.86
C PHE A 50 10.71 -9.41 2.86
N VAL A 51 11.71 -9.41 2.00
CA VAL A 51 12.11 -10.55 1.16
C VAL A 51 13.41 -11.13 1.69
N ASP A 52 13.48 -12.44 1.79
CA ASP A 52 14.74 -13.16 2.04
C ASP A 52 15.45 -13.38 0.70
N ILE A 53 16.73 -13.03 0.62
CA ILE A 53 17.57 -13.19 -0.56
C ILE A 53 18.70 -14.17 -0.22
N PRO A 54 18.48 -15.50 -0.39
CA PRO A 54 19.43 -16.51 0.07
C PRO A 54 20.82 -16.39 -0.56
N SER A 55 20.89 -15.99 -1.83
CA SER A 55 22.15 -15.80 -2.55
C SER A 55 23.02 -14.68 -1.98
N ARG A 56 22.42 -13.73 -1.27
CA ARG A 56 23.11 -12.59 -0.65
C ARG A 56 23.17 -12.70 0.87
N GLN A 57 22.51 -13.70 1.47
CA GLN A 57 22.32 -13.79 2.92
C GLN A 57 21.79 -12.47 3.51
N THR A 58 20.82 -11.85 2.84
CA THR A 58 20.19 -10.60 3.28
C THR A 58 18.67 -10.73 3.31
N GLN A 59 18.05 -10.00 4.25
CA GLN A 59 16.61 -9.76 4.28
C GLN A 59 16.39 -8.27 4.01
N GLU A 60 15.63 -7.93 2.96
CA GLU A 60 15.49 -6.56 2.47
C GLU A 60 14.01 -6.14 2.41
N ALA A 61 13.72 -4.90 2.81
CA ALA A 61 12.36 -4.37 2.73
C ALA A 61 11.99 -4.15 1.27
N VAL A 62 10.81 -4.60 0.88
CA VAL A 62 10.26 -4.47 -0.48
C VAL A 62 9.04 -3.56 -0.44
N SER A 63 9.00 -2.65 -1.41
CA SER A 63 7.89 -1.76 -1.68
C SER A 63 7.44 -1.86 -3.13
N HIS A 64 6.23 -1.39 -3.40
CA HIS A 64 5.69 -1.24 -4.75
C HIS A 64 5.50 0.25 -5.04
N ARG A 65 6.15 0.76 -6.08
CA ARG A 65 6.07 2.16 -6.51
C ARG A 65 5.12 2.27 -7.69
N PHE A 66 3.92 2.77 -7.45
CA PHE A 66 2.86 2.75 -8.47
C PHE A 66 3.12 3.67 -9.67
N GLU A 67 3.97 4.70 -9.52
CA GLU A 67 4.37 5.52 -10.66
C GLU A 67 5.32 4.80 -11.63
N THR A 68 6.12 3.84 -11.16
CA THR A 68 7.14 3.15 -11.97
C THR A 68 6.78 1.70 -12.27
N ASP A 69 6.23 1.00 -11.28
CA ASP A 69 5.97 -0.43 -11.31
C ASP A 69 4.56 -0.74 -11.83
N GLY A 70 3.70 0.29 -11.92
CA GLY A 70 2.36 0.21 -12.48
C GLY A 70 1.34 -0.40 -11.52
N HIS A 71 0.32 -1.06 -12.08
CA HIS A 71 -0.75 -1.69 -11.30
C HIS A 71 -0.28 -2.97 -10.63
N LEU A 72 -0.73 -3.19 -9.38
CA LEU A 72 -0.43 -4.40 -8.62
C LEU A 72 -1.63 -5.34 -8.63
N VAL A 73 -1.36 -6.63 -8.83
CA VAL A 73 -2.33 -7.71 -8.64
C VAL A 73 -1.80 -8.67 -7.58
N ILE A 74 -2.66 -9.04 -6.64
CA ILE A 74 -2.31 -9.90 -5.50
C ILE A 74 -3.19 -11.15 -5.55
N TYR A 75 -2.55 -12.31 -5.51
CA TYR A 75 -3.22 -13.61 -5.47
C TYR A 75 -2.82 -14.37 -4.21
N SER A 76 -3.77 -15.07 -3.59
CA SER A 76 -3.51 -15.96 -2.47
C SER A 76 -4.60 -17.04 -2.39
N ALA A 77 -4.31 -18.14 -1.70
CA ALA A 77 -5.38 -19.04 -1.25
C ALA A 77 -6.24 -18.34 -0.18
N PRO A 78 -7.49 -18.81 0.05
CA PRO A 78 -8.32 -18.30 1.14
C PRO A 78 -7.59 -18.36 2.49
N GLY A 79 -7.68 -17.28 3.28
CA GLY A 79 -7.05 -17.20 4.60
C GLY A 79 -5.54 -16.89 4.60
N MET A 80 -4.90 -16.76 3.44
CA MET A 80 -3.45 -16.50 3.33
C MET A 80 -3.07 -15.01 3.33
N GLY A 81 -3.86 -14.17 4.03
CA GLY A 81 -3.44 -12.80 4.34
C GLY A 81 -3.58 -11.76 3.22
N LYS A 82 -4.28 -12.02 2.10
CA LYS A 82 -4.53 -10.99 1.06
C LYS A 82 -5.11 -9.70 1.65
N SER A 83 -6.19 -9.81 2.43
CA SER A 83 -6.84 -8.65 3.03
C SER A 83 -5.90 -7.94 4.02
N SER A 84 -5.10 -8.69 4.80
CA SER A 84 -4.10 -8.12 5.70
C SER A 84 -3.01 -7.34 4.96
N LEU A 85 -2.54 -7.86 3.82
CA LEU A 85 -1.58 -7.15 2.96
C LEU A 85 -2.21 -5.86 2.40
N LEU A 86 -3.45 -5.92 1.90
CA LEU A 86 -4.15 -4.73 1.43
C LEU A 86 -4.33 -3.68 2.52
N GLN A 87 -4.74 -4.09 3.73
CA GLN A 87 -4.82 -3.20 4.89
C GLN A 87 -3.47 -2.58 5.21
N THR A 88 -2.39 -3.37 5.20
CA THR A 88 -1.03 -2.89 5.46
C THR A 88 -0.62 -1.83 4.45
N MET A 89 -0.86 -2.08 3.15
CA MET A 89 -0.56 -1.12 2.10
C MET A 89 -1.37 0.18 2.23
N VAL A 90 -2.68 0.09 2.51
CA VAL A 90 -3.53 1.28 2.74
C VAL A 90 -3.04 2.09 3.93
N MET A 91 -2.71 1.42 5.03
CA MET A 91 -2.22 2.07 6.25
C MET A 91 -0.85 2.73 6.04
N ASP A 92 0.07 2.07 5.33
CA ASP A 92 1.38 2.64 4.97
C ASP A 92 1.22 3.91 4.12
N LEU A 93 0.37 3.85 3.09
CA LEU A 93 0.09 4.99 2.22
C LEU A 93 -0.57 6.13 2.98
N SER A 94 -1.54 5.82 3.86
CA SER A 94 -2.27 6.80 4.68
C SER A 94 -1.37 7.47 5.73
N ARG A 95 -0.38 6.75 6.27
CA ARG A 95 0.67 7.32 7.13
C ARG A 95 1.57 8.29 6.39
N GLN A 96 1.78 8.09 5.09
CA GLN A 96 2.73 8.88 4.29
C GLN A 96 2.10 10.11 3.63
N LEU A 97 0.84 10.00 3.19
CA LEU A 97 0.14 11.00 2.38
C LEU A 97 -1.04 11.57 3.16
N THR A 98 -1.32 12.87 3.00
CA THR A 98 -2.52 13.48 3.60
C THR A 98 -3.79 13.03 2.86
N PRO A 99 -4.98 13.13 3.49
CA PRO A 99 -6.25 12.87 2.80
C PRO A 99 -6.48 13.73 1.56
N GLU A 100 -5.87 14.92 1.51
CA GLU A 100 -5.89 15.79 0.33
C GLU A 100 -5.11 15.20 -0.84
N HIS A 101 -4.10 14.38 -0.60
CA HIS A 101 -3.21 13.85 -1.64
C HIS A 101 -3.50 12.39 -2.00
N LEU A 102 -4.17 11.64 -1.12
CA LEU A 102 -4.52 10.24 -1.32
C LEU A 102 -6.00 10.01 -1.05
N HIS A 103 -6.72 9.60 -2.10
CA HIS A 103 -8.09 9.12 -2.02
C HIS A 103 -8.12 7.61 -2.28
N VAL A 104 -8.63 6.86 -1.32
CA VAL A 104 -8.77 5.41 -1.39
C VAL A 104 -10.23 5.06 -1.62
N TYR A 105 -10.51 4.25 -2.63
CA TYR A 105 -11.83 3.66 -2.84
C TYR A 105 -11.71 2.15 -2.66
N LEU A 106 -12.48 1.63 -1.70
CA LEU A 106 -12.42 0.22 -1.30
C LEU A 106 -13.50 -0.57 -2.03
N PHE A 107 -13.12 -1.53 -2.87
CA PHE A 107 -14.05 -2.47 -3.49
C PHE A 107 -13.90 -3.82 -2.78
N ASP A 108 -14.81 -4.10 -1.86
CA ASP A 108 -14.76 -5.27 -1.00
C ASP A 108 -15.83 -6.27 -1.45
N PHE A 109 -15.47 -7.09 -2.43
CA PHE A 109 -16.36 -8.08 -3.05
C PHE A 109 -16.24 -9.47 -2.43
N GLY A 110 -15.39 -9.62 -1.41
CA GLY A 110 -15.13 -10.86 -0.70
C GLY A 110 -15.77 -10.88 0.69
N THR A 111 -14.95 -11.16 1.71
CA THR A 111 -15.41 -11.40 3.09
C THR A 111 -15.38 -10.15 3.98
N ASN A 112 -15.63 -8.95 3.43
CA ASN A 112 -15.54 -7.69 4.16
C ASN A 112 -14.16 -7.44 4.81
N GLY A 113 -13.10 -7.87 4.12
CA GLY A 113 -11.73 -7.80 4.63
C GLY A 113 -11.15 -6.39 4.69
N LEU A 114 -11.79 -5.40 4.09
CA LEU A 114 -11.34 -4.00 4.05
C LEU A 114 -12.20 -3.09 4.96
N LEU A 115 -13.26 -3.63 5.56
CA LEU A 115 -14.16 -2.88 6.46
C LEU A 115 -13.44 -2.08 7.57
N PRO A 116 -12.37 -2.59 8.22
CA PRO A 116 -11.65 -1.82 9.25
C PRO A 116 -11.05 -0.49 8.77
N LEU A 117 -10.88 -0.31 7.45
CA LEU A 117 -10.29 0.88 6.86
C LEU A 117 -11.33 1.96 6.55
N ARG A 118 -12.63 1.63 6.57
CA ARG A 118 -13.70 2.48 6.03
C ARG A 118 -13.72 3.89 6.62
N ASP A 119 -13.41 4.02 7.90
CA ASP A 119 -13.52 5.29 8.62
C ASP A 119 -12.21 6.11 8.57
N LEU A 120 -11.21 5.68 7.78
CA LEU A 120 -10.01 6.48 7.52
C LEU A 120 -10.39 7.75 6.73
N PRO A 121 -9.80 8.92 7.05
CA PRO A 121 -10.09 10.16 6.34
C PRO A 121 -9.67 10.12 4.86
N HIS A 122 -8.77 9.21 4.50
CA HIS A 122 -8.34 8.96 3.12
C HIS A 122 -9.34 8.14 2.31
N VAL A 123 -10.23 7.39 2.97
CA VAL A 123 -11.20 6.54 2.30
C VAL A 123 -12.37 7.40 1.83
N ALA A 124 -12.45 7.57 0.51
CA ALA A 124 -13.49 8.36 -0.12
C ALA A 124 -14.82 7.62 -0.17
N ASP A 125 -14.77 6.28 -0.36
CA ASP A 125 -15.96 5.44 -0.36
C ASP A 125 -15.61 3.94 -0.26
N ASN A 126 -16.58 3.12 0.17
CA ASN A 126 -16.50 1.66 0.18
C ASN A 126 -17.65 1.05 -0.62
N PHE A 127 -17.38 0.02 -1.41
CA PHE A 127 -18.37 -0.63 -2.28
C PHE A 127 -18.41 -2.12 -1.99
N LEU A 128 -19.61 -2.61 -1.78
CA LEU A 128 -19.94 -4.03 -1.74
C LEU A 128 -20.42 -4.51 -3.11
N LEU A 129 -20.52 -5.82 -3.29
CA LEU A 129 -20.91 -6.41 -4.58
C LEU A 129 -22.36 -6.06 -4.96
N ASP A 130 -23.24 -5.89 -3.97
CA ASP A 130 -24.66 -5.56 -4.12
C ASP A 130 -24.95 -4.06 -4.31
N ASP A 131 -23.94 -3.19 -4.15
CA ASP A 131 -24.02 -1.74 -4.33
C ASP A 131 -24.10 -1.30 -5.81
N THR A 132 -24.89 -1.99 -6.64
CA THR A 132 -24.91 -1.84 -8.11
C THR A 132 -25.11 -0.41 -8.62
N GLU A 133 -26.04 0.35 -8.02
CA GLU A 133 -26.28 1.74 -8.39
C GLU A 133 -25.08 2.64 -8.03
N LYS A 134 -24.50 2.42 -6.84
CA LYS A 134 -23.34 3.13 -6.32
C LYS A 134 -22.10 2.86 -7.19
N LEU A 135 -21.88 1.60 -7.57
CA LEU A 135 -20.85 1.15 -8.50
C LEU A 135 -21.01 1.84 -9.87
N THR A 136 -22.23 1.92 -10.39
CA THR A 136 -22.50 2.60 -11.66
C THR A 136 -22.15 4.09 -11.58
N LYS A 137 -22.55 4.76 -10.50
CA LYS A 137 -22.24 6.18 -10.25
C LYS A 137 -20.74 6.43 -10.11
N VAL A 138 -20.00 5.58 -9.39
CA VAL A 138 -18.56 5.77 -9.20
C VAL A 138 -17.79 5.55 -10.50
N MET A 139 -18.19 4.56 -11.31
CA MET A 139 -17.57 4.34 -12.62
C MET A 139 -17.78 5.52 -13.58
N ALA A 140 -18.95 6.17 -13.54
CA ALA A 140 -19.20 7.40 -14.28
C ALA A 140 -18.30 8.55 -13.80
N ARG A 141 -18.13 8.70 -12.47
CA ARG A 141 -17.23 9.70 -11.88
C ARG A 141 -15.76 9.48 -12.29
N PHE A 142 -15.27 8.24 -12.27
CA PHE A 142 -13.90 7.94 -12.70
C PHE A 142 -13.66 8.28 -14.16
N LYS A 143 -14.62 7.96 -15.04
CA LYS A 143 -14.54 8.35 -16.46
C LYS A 143 -14.47 9.87 -16.63
N ALA A 144 -15.29 10.62 -15.89
CA ALA A 144 -15.28 12.08 -15.93
C ALA A 144 -13.95 12.66 -15.42
N GLU A 145 -13.43 12.14 -14.30
CA GLU A 145 -12.15 12.57 -13.72
C GLU A 145 -10.96 12.26 -14.65
N MET A 146 -10.93 11.08 -15.27
CA MET A 146 -9.91 10.75 -16.27
C MET A 146 -9.95 11.70 -17.46
N ALA A 147 -11.14 12.05 -17.95
CA ALA A 147 -11.31 12.99 -19.05
C ALA A 147 -10.85 14.41 -18.66
N ASP A 148 -11.16 14.85 -17.44
CA ASP A 148 -10.69 16.14 -16.92
C ASP A 148 -9.17 16.20 -16.77
N ARG A 149 -8.55 15.16 -16.18
CA ARG A 149 -7.09 15.05 -16.06
C ARG A 149 -6.40 15.12 -17.41
N LYS A 150 -6.92 14.42 -18.43
CA LYS A 150 -6.39 14.48 -19.78
C LYS A 150 -6.39 15.91 -20.33
N LYS A 151 -7.48 16.66 -20.11
CA LYS A 151 -7.55 18.09 -20.51
C LYS A 151 -6.55 18.94 -19.76
N ARG A 152 -6.41 18.77 -18.44
CA ARG A 152 -5.40 19.50 -17.62
C ARG A 152 -3.98 19.21 -18.09
N PHE A 153 -3.65 17.94 -18.33
CA PHE A 153 -2.31 17.54 -18.80
C PHE A 153 -1.99 18.18 -20.15
N SER A 154 -2.93 18.15 -21.09
CA SER A 154 -2.79 18.80 -22.39
C SER A 154 -2.60 20.32 -22.29
N ARG A 155 -3.31 21.01 -21.38
CA ARG A 155 -3.11 22.47 -21.15
C ARG A 155 -1.72 22.83 -20.64
N HIS A 156 -1.12 21.95 -19.85
CA HIS A 156 0.23 22.14 -19.30
C HIS A 156 1.33 21.45 -20.11
N ALA A 157 1.01 20.91 -21.29
CA ALA A 157 1.94 20.19 -22.17
C ALA A 157 2.73 19.06 -21.47
N VAL A 158 2.11 18.37 -20.51
CA VAL A 158 2.71 17.24 -19.79
C VAL A 158 2.08 15.90 -20.21
N SER A 159 2.88 14.85 -20.22
CA SER A 159 2.48 13.51 -20.67
C SER A 159 2.03 12.57 -19.55
N ASN A 160 2.37 12.86 -18.29
CA ASN A 160 2.06 12.01 -17.14
C ASN A 160 1.85 12.81 -15.85
N ILE A 161 1.34 12.12 -14.82
CA ILE A 161 1.06 12.72 -13.51
C ILE A 161 2.32 13.21 -12.79
N THR A 162 3.45 12.55 -12.99
CA THR A 162 4.73 12.90 -12.36
C THR A 162 5.17 14.30 -12.79
N PHE A 163 5.13 14.60 -14.09
CA PHE A 163 5.42 15.94 -14.59
C PHE A 163 4.34 16.95 -14.20
N TYR A 164 3.06 16.56 -14.22
CA TYR A 164 1.98 17.44 -13.79
C TYR A 164 2.15 17.91 -12.33
N ARG A 165 2.57 17.04 -11.42
CA ARG A 165 2.80 17.37 -9.99
C ARG A 165 3.91 18.41 -9.75
N LEU A 166 4.86 18.53 -10.68
CA LEU A 166 5.89 19.56 -10.60
C LEU A 166 5.31 20.95 -10.88
N ILE A 167 4.19 21.02 -11.60
CA ILE A 167 3.50 22.26 -11.98
C ILE A 167 2.38 22.56 -10.98
N ASP A 168 1.59 21.55 -10.63
CA ASP A 168 0.41 21.67 -9.77
C ASP A 168 0.38 20.52 -8.74
N LYS A 169 0.60 20.90 -7.47
CA LYS A 169 0.70 19.96 -6.34
C LYS A 169 -0.64 19.50 -5.78
N SER A 170 -1.77 20.06 -6.23
CA SER A 170 -3.10 19.74 -5.69
C SER A 170 -3.74 18.51 -6.31
N ASN A 171 -2.99 17.67 -7.06
CA ASN A 171 -3.60 16.59 -7.81
C ASN A 171 -3.61 15.26 -7.03
N ASN A 172 -4.82 14.82 -6.71
CA ASN A 172 -5.06 13.70 -5.80
C ASN A 172 -4.82 12.38 -6.50
N ILE A 173 -4.30 11.41 -5.76
CA ILE A 173 -4.14 10.05 -6.23
C ILE A 173 -5.44 9.31 -5.94
N ILE A 174 -6.02 8.72 -6.98
CA ILE A 174 -7.13 7.80 -6.76
C ILE A 174 -6.57 6.39 -6.82
N PHE A 175 -6.71 5.68 -5.71
CA PHE A 175 -6.21 4.34 -5.55
C PHE A 175 -7.35 3.38 -5.24
N TYR A 176 -7.34 2.23 -5.92
CA TYR A 176 -8.41 1.23 -5.85
C TYR A 176 -7.86 -0.08 -5.31
N PHE A 177 -8.57 -0.64 -4.34
CA PHE A 177 -8.32 -1.98 -3.86
C PHE A 177 -9.51 -2.86 -4.20
N ASN A 178 -9.29 -3.92 -4.95
CA ASN A 178 -10.29 -4.95 -5.17
C ASN A 178 -9.93 -6.17 -4.32
N GLY A 179 -10.76 -6.46 -3.33
CA GLY A 179 -10.71 -7.71 -2.59
C GLY A 179 -11.69 -8.72 -3.18
N LEU A 180 -11.24 -9.53 -4.14
CA LEU A 180 -11.89 -10.80 -4.49
C LEU A 180 -11.31 -11.95 -3.64
#